data_AF-A0A8T8HWV6-F1
#
_entry.id   AF-A0A8T8HWV6-F1
#
_cell.length_a   1.000
_cell.length_b   1.000
_cell.length_c   1.000
_cell.angle_alpha   90.00
_cell.angle_beta   90.00
_cell.angle_gamma   90.00
#
_symmetry.space_group_name_H-M   'P 1'
#
loop_
_entity.id
_entity.type
_entity.pdbx_description
1 polymer ?
#
loop_
_entity_poly.entity_id
_entity_poly.type
_entity_poly.pdbx_seq_one_letter_code
_entity_poly.pdbx_strand_id
1 'polypeptide(L)'
;MGQDESAVNVSVSAGARGGVPLLRVAGEIDMATAPGVRAEVLGWLETAVPVAVLDLTGVSFLASNGLALLAEAAQHAHERGAVFAVAADHHAVLKPLDITGMREVLTVRPDVDRAVAAVRGLAAGPVADQPFSSVSVCGLPTGLDWEDPRRRR
;
A
#
# COMPACT_ATOMS: atom_id res chain seq x y z
N MET A 1 24.95 -33.62 1.34
CA MET A 1 24.29 -34.35 0.24
C MET A 1 22.78 -34.11 0.39
N GLY A 2 22.09 -33.23 -0.33
CA GLY A 2 22.48 -32.19 -1.28
C GLY A 2 21.94 -30.84 -0.78
N GLN A 3 22.52 -29.76 -1.31
CA GLN A 3 22.01 -28.41 -1.12
C GLN A 3 20.67 -28.35 -1.84
N ASP A 4 19.57 -28.15 -1.11
CA ASP A 4 18.32 -27.68 -1.73
C ASP A 4 18.49 -26.18 -1.96
N GLU A 5 19.24 -25.84 -3.03
CA GLU A 5 19.09 -24.56 -3.71
C GLU A 5 17.68 -24.54 -4.32
N SER A 6 16.67 -24.37 -3.47
CA SER A 6 15.39 -23.83 -3.90
C SER A 6 15.71 -22.45 -4.47
N ALA A 7 15.81 -22.39 -5.80
CA ALA A 7 16.12 -21.18 -6.55
C ALA A 7 15.26 -20.04 -5.99
N VAL A 8 15.92 -19.07 -5.36
CA VAL A 8 15.23 -17.93 -4.77
C VAL A 8 14.56 -17.18 -5.92
N ASN A 9 13.25 -17.36 -6.06
CA ASN A 9 12.49 -16.80 -7.17
C ASN A 9 12.02 -15.37 -6.87
N VAL A 10 12.58 -14.73 -5.84
CA VAL A 10 12.29 -13.33 -5.48
C VAL A 10 13.57 -12.60 -5.10
N SER A 11 13.71 -11.36 -5.53
CA SER A 11 14.81 -10.48 -5.11
C SER A 11 14.25 -9.17 -4.60
N VAL A 12 14.89 -8.63 -3.56
CA VAL A 12 14.58 -7.33 -2.98
C VAL A 12 15.85 -6.49 -3.01
N SER A 13 15.74 -5.26 -3.50
CA SER A 13 16.89 -4.34 -3.59
C SER A 13 16.47 -2.91 -3.29
N ALA A 14 17.19 -2.27 -2.37
CA ALA A 14 17.00 -0.86 -2.07
C ALA A 14 17.74 0.02 -3.09
N GLY A 15 17.16 1.17 -3.40
CA GLY A 15 17.74 2.16 -4.27
C GLY A 15 17.12 3.54 -4.05
N ALA A 16 17.42 4.47 -4.94
CA ALA A 16 16.80 5.77 -4.96
C ALA A 16 16.65 6.28 -6.40
N ARG A 17 15.58 7.01 -6.65
CA ARG A 17 15.34 7.64 -7.95
C ARG A 17 15.05 9.12 -7.75
N GLY A 18 15.94 9.97 -8.25
CA GLY A 18 15.88 11.42 -7.99
C GLY A 18 15.94 11.76 -6.50
N GLY A 19 16.62 10.96 -5.67
CA GLY A 19 16.66 11.17 -4.21
C GLY A 19 15.39 10.77 -3.45
N VAL A 20 14.40 10.17 -4.12
CA VAL A 20 13.28 9.48 -3.46
C VAL A 20 13.69 8.02 -3.21
N PRO A 21 13.58 7.49 -1.98
CA PRO A 21 13.93 6.11 -1.69
C PRO A 21 12.98 5.16 -2.41
N LEU A 22 13.56 4.09 -2.94
CA LEU A 22 12.89 3.04 -3.69
C LEU A 22 13.24 1.68 -3.08
N LEU A 23 12.24 0.81 -2.97
CA LEU A 23 12.48 -0.61 -2.79
C LEU A 23 11.95 -1.36 -4.00
N ARG A 24 12.83 -2.09 -4.70
CA ARG A 24 12.44 -2.92 -5.84
C ARG A 24 12.27 -4.36 -5.39
N VAL A 25 11.15 -4.95 -5.77
CA VAL A 25 10.87 -6.37 -5.65
C VAL A 25 10.71 -6.94 -7.06
N ALA A 26 11.38 -8.06 -7.33
CA ALA A 26 11.27 -8.76 -8.61
C ALA A 26 11.16 -10.25 -8.41
N GLY A 27 10.44 -10.94 -9.31
CA GLY A 27 10.16 -12.37 -9.23
C GLY A 27 8.74 -12.67 -8.75
N GLU A 28 8.56 -13.72 -7.95
CA GLU A 28 7.25 -14.23 -7.55
C GLU A 28 6.99 -14.01 -6.07
N ILE A 29 5.81 -13.46 -5.75
CA ILE A 29 5.33 -13.24 -4.38
C ILE A 29 4.21 -14.25 -4.09
N ASP A 30 4.56 -15.34 -3.41
CA ASP A 30 3.68 -16.46 -3.09
C ASP A 30 3.67 -16.78 -1.59
N MET A 31 3.15 -17.95 -1.20
CA MET A 31 3.11 -18.37 0.21
C MET A 31 4.50 -18.55 0.84
N ALA A 32 5.49 -18.96 0.06
CA ALA A 32 6.85 -19.22 0.52
C ALA A 32 7.68 -17.93 0.56
N THR A 33 7.53 -17.04 -0.43
CA THR A 33 8.34 -15.83 -0.54
C THR A 33 7.76 -14.63 0.20
N ALA A 34 6.42 -14.54 0.35
CA ALA A 34 5.77 -13.38 0.96
C ALA A 34 6.26 -13.03 2.38
N PRO A 35 6.53 -13.98 3.32
CA PRO A 35 7.02 -13.62 4.64
C PRO A 35 8.37 -12.88 4.62
N GLY A 36 9.28 -13.29 3.73
CA GLY A 36 10.58 -12.63 3.55
C GLY A 36 10.45 -11.25 2.94
N VAL A 37 9.68 -11.14 1.84
CA VAL A 37 9.40 -9.84 1.18
C VAL A 37 8.72 -8.87 2.15
N ARG A 38 7.79 -9.37 2.98
CA ARG A 38 7.09 -8.57 3.99
C ARG A 38 8.06 -7.97 5.00
N ALA A 39 8.98 -8.76 5.54
CA ALA A 39 9.95 -8.29 6.50
C ALA A 39 10.85 -7.18 5.92
N GLU A 40 11.32 -7.37 4.69
CA GLU A 40 12.14 -6.38 3.98
C GLU A 40 11.36 -5.09 3.69
N VAL A 41 10.12 -5.18 3.20
CA VAL A 41 9.28 -4.00 2.89
C VAL A 41 8.97 -3.21 4.14
N LEU A 42 8.49 -3.86 5.21
CA LEU A 42 8.13 -3.18 6.44
C LEU A 42 9.35 -2.60 7.16
N GLY A 43 10.48 -3.33 7.16
CA GLY A 43 11.75 -2.86 7.72
C GLY A 43 12.31 -1.66 6.97
N TRP A 44 12.24 -1.65 5.64
CA TRP A 44 12.64 -0.50 4.82
C TRP A 44 11.75 0.72 5.09
N LEU A 45 10.43 0.53 5.20
CA LEU A 45 9.48 1.60 5.51
C LEU A 45 9.72 2.27 6.87
N GLU A 46 10.43 1.64 7.80
CA GLU A 46 10.88 2.28 9.04
C GLU A 46 11.71 3.55 8.79
N THR A 47 12.42 3.59 7.67
CA THR A 47 13.37 4.66 7.32
C THR A 47 12.96 5.48 6.11
N ALA A 48 11.95 5.04 5.35
CA ALA A 48 11.51 5.67 4.09
C ALA A 48 10.46 6.77 4.33
N VAL A 49 10.84 7.80 5.09
CA VAL A 49 10.01 8.98 5.42
C VAL A 49 10.70 10.23 4.86
N PRO A 50 9.99 11.23 4.29
CA PRO A 50 8.52 11.37 4.21
C PRO A 50 7.88 10.76 2.96
N VAL A 51 8.66 10.14 2.08
CA VAL A 51 8.17 9.58 0.81
C VAL A 51 8.78 8.20 0.60
N ALA A 52 7.99 7.29 0.04
CA ALA A 52 8.40 5.91 -0.24
C ALA A 52 7.78 5.41 -1.55
N VAL A 53 8.61 4.78 -2.41
CA VAL A 53 8.14 4.10 -3.62
C VAL A 53 8.49 2.62 -3.59
N LEU A 54 7.49 1.76 -3.70
CA LEU A 54 7.66 0.31 -3.88
C LEU A 54 7.55 -0.03 -5.38
N ASP A 55 8.61 -0.58 -5.94
CA ASP A 55 8.67 -0.98 -7.35
C ASP A 55 8.44 -2.48 -7.51
N LEU A 56 7.30 -2.81 -8.10
CA LEU A 56 6.84 -4.17 -8.40
C LEU A 56 6.83 -4.44 -9.92
N THR A 57 7.46 -3.58 -10.74
CA THR A 57 7.53 -3.79 -12.20
C THR A 57 8.27 -5.08 -12.58
N GLY A 58 9.14 -5.58 -11.69
CA GLY A 58 9.82 -6.87 -11.86
C GLY A 58 9.03 -8.08 -11.34
N VAL A 59 7.82 -7.89 -10.80
CA VAL A 59 7.03 -8.98 -10.22
C VAL A 59 6.21 -9.70 -11.29
N SER A 60 6.48 -10.98 -11.49
CA SER A 60 5.83 -11.83 -12.49
C SER A 60 4.59 -12.57 -11.93
N PHE A 61 4.45 -12.68 -10.61
CA PHE A 61 3.34 -13.35 -9.95
C PHE A 61 3.03 -12.75 -8.57
N LEU A 62 1.75 -12.57 -8.26
CA LEU A 62 1.26 -12.06 -6.98
C LEU A 62 0.10 -12.92 -6.45
N ALA A 63 0.35 -13.67 -5.38
CA ALA A 63 -0.68 -14.41 -4.64
C ALA A 63 -1.44 -13.50 -3.65
N SER A 64 -2.48 -14.04 -3.00
CA SER A 64 -3.27 -13.32 -1.99
C SER A 64 -2.43 -12.78 -0.82
N ASN A 65 -1.36 -13.47 -0.43
CA ASN A 65 -0.44 -12.96 0.60
C ASN A 65 0.30 -11.70 0.15
N GLY A 66 0.59 -11.57 -1.14
CA GLY A 66 1.17 -10.36 -1.71
C GLY A 66 0.19 -9.19 -1.64
N LEU A 67 -1.11 -9.42 -1.83
CA LEU A 67 -2.13 -8.38 -1.62
C LEU A 67 -2.21 -7.95 -0.16
N ALA A 68 -2.23 -8.88 0.78
CA ALA A 68 -2.21 -8.57 2.21
C ALA A 68 -0.96 -7.76 2.60
N LEU A 69 0.20 -8.13 2.06
CA LEU A 69 1.46 -7.39 2.23
C LEU A 69 1.34 -5.95 1.72
N LEU A 70 0.75 -5.72 0.55
CA LEU A 70 0.61 -4.37 -0.01
C LEU A 70 -0.36 -3.49 0.80
N ALA A 71 -1.45 -4.08 1.31
CA ALA A 71 -2.37 -3.38 2.20
C ALA A 71 -1.68 -2.97 3.50
N GLU A 72 -0.91 -3.89 4.09
CA GLU A 72 -0.15 -3.64 5.30
C GLU A 72 0.95 -2.60 5.09
N ALA A 73 1.70 -2.67 3.99
CA ALA A 73 2.72 -1.68 3.65
C ALA A 73 2.13 -0.26 3.54
N ALA A 74 0.95 -0.13 2.94
CA ALA A 74 0.26 1.17 2.84
C ALA A 74 -0.19 1.69 4.21
N GLN A 75 -0.76 0.83 5.05
CA GLN A 75 -1.13 1.20 6.41
C GLN A 75 0.11 1.63 7.22
N HIS A 76 1.19 0.85 7.17
CA HIS A 76 2.42 1.12 7.90
C HIS A 76 3.11 2.41 7.45
N ALA A 77 3.12 2.69 6.13
CA ALA A 77 3.62 3.96 5.61
C ALA A 77 2.75 5.14 6.08
N HIS A 78 1.43 4.96 6.06
CA HIS A 78 0.48 5.97 6.52
C HIS A 78 0.66 6.31 8.02
N GLU A 79 0.78 5.29 8.87
CA GLU A 79 1.02 5.45 10.32
C GLU A 79 2.31 6.23 10.63
N ARG A 80 3.28 6.19 9.72
CA ARG A 80 4.55 6.94 9.82
C ARG A 80 4.51 8.33 9.19
N GLY A 81 3.38 8.71 8.58
CA GLY A 81 3.26 9.94 7.81
C GLY A 81 4.07 9.93 6.51
N ALA A 82 4.39 8.75 5.96
CA ALA A 82 5.04 8.64 4.67
C ALA A 82 4.01 8.65 3.53
N VAL A 83 4.27 9.45 2.49
CA VAL A 83 3.53 9.38 1.24
C VAL A 83 4.04 8.17 0.44
N PHE A 84 3.15 7.20 0.24
CA PHE A 84 3.49 5.91 -0.36
C PHE A 84 2.88 5.74 -1.76
N ALA A 85 3.68 5.28 -2.72
CA ALA A 85 3.21 4.89 -4.04
C ALA A 85 3.83 3.55 -4.48
N VAL A 86 3.10 2.85 -5.36
CA VAL A 86 3.52 1.57 -5.93
C VAL A 86 3.71 1.74 -7.44
N ALA A 87 4.85 1.31 -7.97
CA ALA A 87 5.08 1.20 -9.40
C ALA A 87 4.79 -0.24 -9.86
N ALA A 88 3.84 -0.42 -10.78
CA ALA A 88 3.49 -1.71 -11.36
C ALA A 88 2.83 -1.52 -12.73
N ASP A 89 3.28 -2.29 -13.72
CA ASP A 89 2.73 -2.36 -15.09
C ASP A 89 2.23 -3.76 -15.46
N HIS A 90 2.72 -4.80 -14.78
CA HIS A 90 2.42 -6.18 -15.13
C HIS A 90 1.01 -6.59 -14.70
N HIS A 91 0.28 -7.25 -15.61
CA HIS A 91 -1.06 -7.77 -15.35
C HIS A 91 -1.11 -8.74 -14.14
N ALA A 92 0.00 -9.44 -13.87
CA ALA A 92 0.16 -10.30 -12.72
C ALA A 92 -0.01 -9.58 -11.37
N VAL A 93 0.28 -8.27 -11.32
CA VAL A 93 0.09 -7.42 -10.15
C VAL A 93 -1.20 -6.63 -10.27
N LEU A 94 -1.47 -6.03 -11.44
CA LEU A 94 -2.61 -5.14 -11.63
C LEU A 94 -3.96 -5.84 -11.51
N LYS A 95 -4.13 -7.04 -12.09
CA LYS A 95 -5.43 -7.74 -12.05
C LYS A 95 -5.85 -8.14 -10.63
N PRO A 96 -4.98 -8.73 -9.79
CA PRO A 96 -5.32 -8.96 -8.39
C PRO A 96 -5.74 -7.69 -7.65
N LEU A 97 -5.05 -6.56 -7.88
CA LEU A 97 -5.40 -5.26 -7.26
C LEU A 97 -6.74 -4.70 -7.76
N ASP A 98 -7.07 -4.89 -9.03
CA ASP A 98 -8.37 -4.51 -9.61
C ASP A 98 -9.51 -5.32 -8.98
N ILE A 99 -9.35 -6.65 -8.90
CA ILE A 99 -10.38 -7.56 -8.38
C ILE A 99 -10.69 -7.28 -6.91
N THR A 100 -9.68 -6.93 -6.12
CA THR A 100 -9.85 -6.66 -4.68
C THR A 100 -10.15 -5.21 -4.34
N GLY A 101 -10.24 -4.32 -5.34
CA GLY A 101 -10.47 -2.89 -5.14
C GLY A 101 -9.27 -2.16 -4.52
N MET A 102 -8.11 -2.80 -4.39
CA MET A 102 -6.93 -2.21 -3.74
C MET A 102 -6.34 -1.01 -4.50
N ARG A 103 -6.69 -0.80 -5.77
CA ARG A 103 -6.29 0.40 -6.53
C ARG A 103 -6.90 1.70 -5.99
N GLU A 104 -7.97 1.61 -5.20
CA GLU A 104 -8.57 2.77 -4.54
C GLU A 104 -7.81 3.17 -3.26
N VAL A 105 -7.15 2.20 -2.64
CA VAL A 105 -6.37 2.38 -1.40
C VAL A 105 -4.91 2.73 -1.72
N LEU A 106 -4.37 2.18 -2.81
CA LEU A 106 -2.97 2.36 -3.22
C LEU A 106 -2.82 3.38 -4.33
N THR A 107 -1.83 4.27 -4.19
CA THR A 107 -1.38 5.11 -5.32
C THR A 107 -0.53 4.26 -6.27
N VAL A 108 -1.17 3.53 -7.18
CA VAL A 108 -0.48 2.70 -8.19
C VAL A 108 -0.17 3.51 -9.45
N ARG A 109 1.06 3.41 -9.95
CA ARG A 109 1.54 4.08 -11.17
C ARG A 109 2.22 3.05 -12.09
N PRO A 110 2.21 3.27 -13.41
CA PRO A 110 2.74 2.28 -14.36
C PRO A 110 4.26 2.09 -14.25
N ASP A 111 4.99 3.09 -13.76
CA ASP A 111 6.45 3.05 -13.68
C ASP A 111 6.97 3.86 -12.49
N VAL A 112 8.25 3.65 -12.19
CA VAL A 112 8.93 4.29 -11.06
C VAL A 112 8.96 5.81 -11.20
N ASP A 113 9.19 6.35 -12.40
CA ASP A 113 9.30 7.80 -12.59
C ASP A 113 7.94 8.48 -12.31
N ARG A 114 6.83 7.85 -12.72
CA ARG A 114 5.46 8.30 -12.40
C ARG A 114 5.12 8.15 -10.92
N ALA A 115 5.58 7.08 -10.26
CA ALA A 115 5.40 6.91 -8.82
C ALA A 115 6.16 7.97 -8.02
N VAL A 116 7.42 8.25 -8.40
CA VAL A 116 8.25 9.30 -7.81
C VAL A 116 7.62 10.68 -8.00
N ALA A 117 7.11 10.98 -9.19
CA ALA A 117 6.40 12.23 -9.44
C ALA A 117 5.14 12.36 -8.56
N ALA A 118 4.40 11.28 -8.36
CA ALA A 118 3.20 11.26 -7.52
C ALA A 118 3.53 11.55 -6.05
N VAL A 119 4.51 10.86 -5.45
CA VAL A 119 4.86 11.08 -4.04
C VAL A 119 5.42 12.47 -3.79
N ARG A 120 6.18 13.03 -4.74
CA ARG A 120 6.67 14.41 -4.67
C ARG A 120 5.54 15.44 -4.74
N GLY A 121 4.57 15.23 -5.64
CA GLY A 121 3.42 16.13 -5.75
C GLY A 121 2.56 16.13 -4.49
N LEU A 122 2.36 14.96 -3.89
CA LEU A 122 1.60 14.80 -2.65
C LEU A 122 2.36 15.33 -1.42
N ALA A 123 3.67 15.10 -1.32
CA ALA A 123 4.50 15.62 -0.24
C ALA A 123 4.74 17.13 -0.32
N ALA A 124 4.65 17.72 -1.52
CA ALA A 124 4.72 19.17 -1.73
C ALA A 124 3.37 19.89 -1.48
N GLY A 125 2.27 19.16 -1.27
CA GLY A 125 1.02 19.73 -0.82
C GLY A 125 1.15 20.29 0.61
N PRO A 126 0.34 21.28 1.02
CA PRO A 126 0.33 21.70 2.42
C PRO A 126 0.03 20.47 3.27
N VAL A 127 0.89 20.20 4.26
CA VAL A 127 0.67 19.17 5.29
C VAL A 127 -0.55 19.59 6.12
N ALA A 128 -1.74 19.38 5.57
CA ALA A 128 -2.97 19.47 6.31
C ALA A 128 -3.04 18.21 7.15
N ASP A 129 -2.71 18.36 8.42
CA ASP A 129 -3.15 17.50 9.51
C ASP A 129 -4.67 17.27 9.33
N GLN A 130 -5.02 16.15 8.70
CA GLN A 130 -6.39 15.67 8.57
C GLN A 130 -6.38 14.23 9.07
N PRO A 131 -6.59 14.00 10.37
CA PRO A 131 -7.04 12.71 10.83
C PRO A 131 -8.38 12.39 10.16
N PHE A 132 -8.66 11.10 9.97
CA PHE A 132 -9.80 10.50 9.28
C PHE A 132 -11.15 10.77 9.96
N SER A 133 -11.47 12.04 10.23
CA SER A 133 -12.70 12.45 10.89
C SER A 133 -13.36 13.58 10.12
N SER A 134 -13.91 13.23 8.96
CA SER A 134 -15.24 13.71 8.59
C SER A 134 -15.77 12.87 7.43
N VAL A 135 -16.18 11.63 7.71
CA VAL A 135 -17.35 11.11 7.00
C VAL A 135 -18.52 11.94 7.51
N SER A 136 -18.79 13.08 6.86
CA SER A 136 -20.10 13.71 6.96
C SER A 136 -21.07 12.82 6.23
N VAL A 137 -21.79 11.97 6.97
CA VAL A 137 -23.04 11.38 6.47
C VAL A 137 -23.97 12.53 6.13
N CYS A 138 -24.11 12.77 4.83
CA CYS A 138 -25.07 13.73 4.30
C CYS A 138 -26.48 13.16 4.52
N GLY A 139 -27.26 13.83 5.38
CA GLY A 139 -28.72 13.77 5.36
C GLY A 139 -29.39 12.63 6.12
N LEU A 140 -29.59 12.81 7.42
CA LEU A 140 -30.79 12.29 8.10
C LEU A 140 -31.72 13.50 8.35
N PRO A 141 -32.96 13.50 7.84
CA PRO A 141 -33.91 14.57 8.13
C PRO A 141 -34.27 14.56 9.61
N THR A 142 -34.10 15.74 10.24
CA THR A 142 -34.68 16.13 11.52
C THR A 142 -36.17 15.84 11.57
N GLY A 143 -36.61 15.14 12.62
CA GLY A 143 -38.03 15.06 13.00
C GLY A 143 -38.59 13.65 13.00
N LEU A 144 -38.21 12.84 13.99
CA LEU A 144 -39.09 11.80 14.50
C LEU A 144 -39.02 11.81 16.02
N ASP A 145 -40.02 12.46 16.61
CA ASP A 145 -40.35 12.42 18.03
C ASP A 145 -40.63 10.96 18.38
N TRP A 146 -39.72 10.32 19.12
CA TRP A 146 -39.95 8.98 19.64
C TRP A 146 -40.56 9.14 21.03
N GLU A 147 -41.88 8.96 21.12
CA GLU A 147 -42.59 8.90 22.40
C GLU A 147 -42.27 7.57 23.11
N ASP A 148 -41.75 7.66 24.34
CA ASP A 148 -41.49 6.54 25.26
C ASP A 148 -42.80 5.99 25.86
N PRO A 149 -43.24 4.77 25.52
CA PRO A 149 -44.50 4.22 26.04
C PRO A 149 -44.41 3.67 27.47
N ARG A 150 -43.30 3.87 28.21
CA ARG A 150 -43.13 3.34 29.58
C ARG A 150 -43.32 4.37 30.71
N ARG A 151 -43.84 5.56 30.43
CA ARG A 151 -44.29 6.52 31.46
C ARG A 151 -45.82 6.67 31.49
N ARG A 152 -46.56 5.57 31.73
CA ARG A 152 -47.92 5.65 32.29
C ARG A 152 -48.17 4.53 33.30
N ARG A 153 -48.36 4.99 34.55
CA ARG A 153 -48.77 4.33 35.81
C ARG A 153 -47.68 3.80 36.70
#